data_AF-A0A9E6B7C6-F1
#
_entry.id   AF-A0A9E6B7C6-F1
#
_cell.length_a   1.000
_cell.length_b   1.000
_cell.length_c   1.000
_cell.angle_alpha   90.00
_cell.angle_beta   90.00
_cell.angle_gamma   90.00
#
_symmetry.space_group_name_H-M   'P 1'
#
loop_
_entity.id
_entity.type
_entity.pdbx_description
1 polymer ?
#
loop_
_entity_poly.entity_id
_entity_poly.type
_entity_poly.pdbx_seq_one_letter_code
_entity_poly.pdbx_strand_id
1 'polypeptide(L)'
;MATTTTTLLPGPSFGPDVDVYLNDALTADLVVRTIRASYVRPWQAELFWPGRHDDPPEVSLWDELRIEDDGGAVRFDGFITEIQPGGVDSEGVRYTASDRRFILENEPVRINGRGYYLWNRRGYTCNTGRGGE
;
A
#
# COMPACT_ATOMS: atom_id res chain seq x y z
N MET A 1 -32.84 -27.94 11.12
CA MET A 1 -31.48 -27.40 11.32
C MET A 1 -31.23 -26.45 10.16
N ALA A 2 -31.17 -25.15 10.41
CA ALA A 2 -30.94 -24.14 9.37
C ALA A 2 -29.45 -23.81 9.34
N THR A 3 -28.78 -24.12 8.23
CA THR A 3 -27.38 -23.81 8.00
C THR A 3 -27.28 -22.37 7.53
N THR A 4 -26.77 -21.49 8.37
CA THR A 4 -26.51 -20.09 8.01
C THR A 4 -25.25 -20.04 7.15
N THR A 5 -25.43 -19.97 5.83
CA THR A 5 -24.35 -19.66 4.90
C THR A 5 -23.98 -18.19 5.06
N THR A 6 -22.86 -17.91 5.73
CA THR A 6 -22.25 -16.58 5.75
C THR A 6 -21.68 -16.29 4.36
N THR A 7 -22.45 -15.57 3.54
CA THR A 7 -21.94 -14.93 2.33
C THR A 7 -20.93 -13.87 2.75
N LEU A 8 -19.63 -14.15 2.59
CA LEU A 8 -18.60 -13.12 2.58
C LEU A 8 -18.95 -12.16 1.43
N LEU A 9 -19.41 -10.96 1.78
CA LEU A 9 -19.60 -9.90 0.80
C LEU A 9 -18.25 -9.68 0.11
N PRO A 10 -18.16 -9.77 -1.23
CA PRO A 10 -16.97 -9.29 -1.91
C PRO A 10 -16.81 -7.81 -1.51
N GLY A 11 -15.63 -7.47 -0.98
CA GLY A 11 -15.26 -6.05 -0.86
C GLY A 11 -15.40 -5.39 -2.24
N PRO A 12 -15.55 -4.06 -2.30
CA PRO A 12 -15.71 -3.37 -3.58
C PRO A 12 -14.53 -3.73 -4.50
N SER A 13 -14.81 -4.57 -5.49
CA SER A 13 -13.96 -4.75 -6.65
C SER A 13 -14.10 -3.47 -7.45
N PHE A 14 -13.12 -2.57 -7.34
CA PHE A 14 -13.00 -1.49 -8.30
C PHE A 14 -12.79 -2.17 -9.66
N GLY A 15 -13.79 -2.04 -10.52
CA GLY A 15 -13.84 -2.63 -11.86
C GLY A 15 -12.79 -2.02 -12.79
N PRO A 16 -12.76 -2.45 -14.06
CA PRO A 16 -11.71 -2.18 -15.06
C PRO A 16 -11.51 -0.70 -15.49
N ASP A 17 -12.13 0.27 -14.82
CA ASP A 17 -12.14 1.69 -15.19
C ASP A 17 -11.31 2.53 -14.19
N VAL A 18 -10.06 2.10 -13.97
CA VAL A 18 -9.11 2.86 -13.15
C VAL A 18 -7.77 2.96 -13.87
N ASP A 19 -7.20 4.16 -13.84
CA ASP A 19 -5.87 4.43 -14.35
C ASP A 19 -4.85 4.32 -13.21
N VAL A 20 -3.78 3.57 -13.48
CA VAL A 20 -2.68 3.38 -12.53
C VAL A 20 -1.49 4.20 -13.01
N TYR A 21 -1.01 5.11 -12.18
CA TYR A 21 0.17 5.91 -12.44
C TYR A 21 1.28 5.49 -11.48
N LEU A 22 2.45 5.15 -12.02
CA LEU A 22 3.68 4.93 -11.28
C LEU A 22 4.66 6.05 -11.60
N ASN A 23 5.14 6.76 -10.59
CA ASN A 23 6.02 7.93 -10.76
C ASN A 23 5.50 8.89 -11.85
N ASP A 24 4.19 9.19 -11.80
CA ASP A 24 3.41 9.98 -12.76
C ASP A 24 3.30 9.40 -14.20
N ALA A 25 3.81 8.21 -14.47
CA ALA A 25 3.66 7.52 -15.75
C ALA A 25 2.49 6.52 -15.72
N LEU A 26 1.58 6.63 -16.69
CA LEU A 26 0.47 5.69 -16.85
C LEU A 26 1.01 4.28 -17.11
N THR A 27 0.59 3.33 -16.27
CA THR A 27 0.98 1.92 -16.31
C THR A 27 -0.27 1.05 -16.49
N ALA A 28 -0.68 0.87 -17.74
CA ALA A 28 -1.88 0.11 -18.09
C ALA A 28 -1.77 -1.40 -17.81
N ASP A 29 -0.55 -1.92 -17.65
CA ASP A 29 -0.30 -3.34 -17.43
C ASP A 29 -0.56 -3.78 -15.98
N LEU A 30 -0.71 -2.83 -15.05
CA LEU A 30 -1.01 -3.11 -13.64
C LEU A 30 -2.52 -3.12 -13.40
N VAL A 31 -3.03 -4.24 -12.89
CA VAL A 31 -4.43 -4.40 -12.55
C VAL A 31 -4.63 -4.14 -11.06
N VAL A 32 -5.47 -3.17 -10.72
CA VAL A 32 -5.87 -2.95 -9.32
C VAL A 32 -6.80 -4.08 -8.89
N ARG A 33 -6.43 -4.84 -7.86
CA ARG A 33 -7.27 -5.91 -7.30
C ARG A 33 -8.17 -5.42 -6.19
N THR A 34 -7.64 -4.59 -5.29
CA THR A 34 -8.39 -4.11 -4.13
C THR A 34 -7.79 -2.82 -3.61
N ILE A 35 -8.64 -1.88 -3.20
CA ILE A 35 -8.26 -0.72 -2.39
C ILE A 35 -8.96 -0.86 -1.04
N ARG A 36 -8.18 -0.88 0.04
CA ARG A 36 -8.64 -1.01 1.43
C ARG A 36 -8.44 0.33 2.14
N ALA A 37 -9.49 1.15 2.12
CA ALA A 37 -9.55 2.35 2.94
C ALA A 37 -9.72 1.97 4.43
N SER A 38 -9.03 2.69 5.31
CA SER A 38 -9.16 2.54 6.76
C SER A 38 -9.01 3.87 7.48
N TYR A 39 -9.80 4.07 8.53
CA TYR A 39 -9.66 5.26 9.38
C TYR A 39 -8.54 5.14 10.42
N VAL A 40 -8.18 3.89 10.77
CA VAL A 40 -7.26 3.56 11.87
C VAL A 40 -5.97 2.90 11.42
N ARG A 41 -5.90 2.44 10.16
CA ARG A 41 -4.70 1.87 9.56
C ARG A 41 -4.33 2.67 8.30
N PRO A 42 -3.09 2.56 7.82
CA PRO A 42 -2.72 3.05 6.49
C PRO A 42 -3.67 2.47 5.45
N TRP A 43 -4.09 3.28 4.48
CA TRP A 43 -4.80 2.76 3.33
C TRP A 43 -3.85 1.88 2.52
N GLN A 44 -4.38 0.80 1.96
CA GLN A 44 -3.60 -0.13 1.17
C GLN A 44 -4.25 -0.41 -0.17
N ALA A 45 -3.44 -0.52 -1.22
CA ALA A 45 -3.88 -1.00 -2.52
C ALA A 45 -3.09 -2.27 -2.88
N GLU A 46 -3.78 -3.29 -3.39
CA GLU A 46 -3.17 -4.48 -3.97
C GLU A 46 -3.27 -4.38 -5.48
N LEU A 47 -2.12 -4.44 -6.15
CA LEU A 47 -2.02 -4.49 -7.61
C LEU A 47 -1.46 -5.83 -8.05
N PHE A 48 -1.81 -6.23 -9.25
CA PHE A 48 -1.38 -7.46 -9.85
C PHE A 48 -0.99 -7.23 -11.30
N TRP A 49 0.20 -7.68 -11.64
CA TRP A 49 0.64 -7.78 -13.02
C TRP A 49 0.47 -9.23 -13.49
N PRO A 50 -0.32 -9.49 -14.55
CA PRO A 50 -0.66 -10.85 -14.98
C PRO A 50 0.39 -11.51 -15.90
N GLY A 51 1.48 -10.83 -16.25
CA GLY A 51 2.48 -11.36 -17.19
C GLY A 51 3.45 -12.38 -16.56
N ARG A 52 4.50 -12.72 -17.32
CA ARG A 52 5.50 -13.72 -16.90
C ARG A 52 6.43 -13.16 -15.82
N HIS A 53 6.46 -13.77 -14.63
CA HIS A 53 7.21 -13.26 -13.47
C HIS A 53 8.73 -13.02 -13.70
N ASP A 54 9.33 -13.58 -14.76
CA ASP A 54 10.74 -13.39 -15.16
C ASP A 54 10.98 -12.15 -16.04
N ASP A 55 9.92 -11.46 -16.48
CA ASP A 55 9.98 -10.21 -17.25
C ASP A 55 8.97 -9.16 -16.72
N PRO A 56 9.02 -8.81 -15.42
CA PRO A 56 8.04 -7.90 -14.84
C PRO A 56 8.26 -6.45 -15.29
N PRO A 57 7.22 -5.59 -15.21
CA PRO A 57 7.37 -4.16 -15.44
C PRO A 57 8.35 -3.55 -14.44
N GLU A 58 9.00 -2.46 -14.83
CA GLU A 58 9.96 -1.74 -13.99
C GLU A 58 9.24 -1.04 -12.84
N VAL A 59 9.05 -1.79 -11.74
CA VAL A 59 8.41 -1.33 -10.51
C VAL A 59 9.34 -1.61 -9.35
N SER A 60 9.68 -0.56 -8.61
CA SER A 60 10.59 -0.58 -7.46
C SER A 60 9.86 -0.30 -6.15
N LEU A 61 10.47 -0.74 -5.05
CA LEU A 61 10.03 -0.31 -3.73
C LEU A 61 10.17 1.21 -3.63
N TRP A 62 9.18 1.83 -3.01
CA TRP A 62 9.03 3.28 -2.82
C TRP A 62 8.71 4.09 -4.08
N ASP A 63 8.41 3.44 -5.19
CA ASP A 63 7.80 4.13 -6.33
C ASP A 63 6.47 4.73 -5.91
N GLU A 64 6.22 5.96 -6.35
CA GLU A 64 4.97 6.67 -6.13
C GLU A 64 3.87 6.01 -6.95
N LEU A 65 2.75 5.72 -6.29
CA LEU A 65 1.58 5.11 -6.91
C LEU A 65 0.38 6.05 -6.74
N ARG A 66 -0.26 6.39 -7.86
CA ARG A 66 -1.55 7.07 -7.89
C ARG A 66 -2.54 6.24 -8.68
N ILE A 67 -3.73 6.04 -8.12
CA ILE A 67 -4.83 5.36 -8.79
C ILE A 67 -5.96 6.38 -8.96
N GLU A 68 -6.38 6.59 -10.20
CA GLU A 68 -7.48 7.48 -10.58
C GLU A 68 -8.63 6.67 -11.15
N ASP A 69 -9.85 7.18 -11.03
CA ASP A 69 -10.96 6.69 -11.85
C ASP A 69 -11.00 7.40 -13.21
N ASP A 70 -11.84 6.90 -14.13
CA ASP A 70 -12.09 7.50 -15.46
C ASP A 70 -12.52 8.99 -15.41
N GLY A 71 -12.99 9.47 -14.26
CA GLY A 71 -13.34 10.87 -14.03
C GLY A 71 -12.16 11.75 -13.58
N GLY A 72 -10.96 11.19 -13.43
CA GLY A 72 -9.76 11.85 -12.91
C GLY A 72 -9.77 12.05 -11.39
N ALA A 73 -10.67 11.38 -10.65
CA ALA A 73 -10.69 11.47 -9.19
C ALA A 73 -9.69 10.46 -8.58
N VAL A 74 -8.80 10.96 -7.74
CA VAL A 74 -7.80 10.13 -7.05
C VAL A 74 -8.50 9.22 -6.04
N ARG A 75 -8.40 7.91 -6.28
CA ARG A 75 -8.91 6.84 -5.41
C ARG A 75 -7.86 6.38 -4.40
N PHE A 76 -6.58 6.47 -4.77
CA PHE A 76 -5.47 6.11 -3.91
C PHE A 76 -4.21 6.91 -4.28
N ASP A 77 -3.45 7.30 -3.26
CA ASP A 77 -2.15 7.97 -3.37
C ASP A 77 -1.22 7.38 -2.30
N GLY A 78 -0.08 6.84 -2.71
CA GLY A 78 0.83 6.13 -1.83
C GLY A 78 2.08 5.66 -2.53
N PHE A 79 2.72 4.63 -1.97
CA PHE A 79 3.98 4.09 -2.46
C PHE A 79 3.95 2.58 -2.51
N ILE A 80 4.71 1.98 -3.41
CA ILE A 80 4.95 0.54 -3.41
C ILE A 80 5.77 0.16 -2.17
N THR A 81 5.20 -0.69 -1.33
CA THR A 81 5.80 -1.10 -0.05
C THR A 81 6.19 -2.57 0.01
N GLU A 82 5.67 -3.38 -0.91
CA GLU A 82 5.98 -4.80 -1.02
C GLU A 82 5.86 -5.24 -2.48
N ILE A 83 6.78 -6.11 -2.90
CA ILE A 83 6.78 -6.76 -4.21
C ILE A 83 6.89 -8.26 -3.96
N GLN A 84 5.89 -9.00 -4.42
CA GLN A 84 5.84 -10.44 -4.29
C GLN A 84 5.75 -11.06 -5.69
N PRO A 85 6.89 -11.49 -6.27
CA PRO A 85 6.86 -12.21 -7.53
C PRO A 85 6.12 -13.54 -7.37
N GLY A 86 5.39 -13.92 -8.42
CA GLY A 86 4.78 -15.24 -8.53
C GLY A 86 5.82 -16.36 -8.59
N GLY A 87 5.35 -17.58 -8.36
CA GLY A 87 6.17 -18.78 -8.36
C GLY A 87 5.84 -19.74 -9.51
N VAL A 88 6.35 -20.96 -9.41
CA VAL A 88 6.08 -22.03 -10.40
C VAL A 88 4.59 -22.41 -10.46
N ASP A 89 3.85 -22.15 -9.39
CA ASP A 89 2.41 -22.43 -9.27
C ASP A 89 1.51 -21.21 -9.55
N SER A 90 2.11 -20.03 -9.75
CA SER A 90 1.40 -18.75 -9.83
C SER A 90 2.16 -17.76 -10.69
N GLU A 91 1.67 -17.53 -11.92
CA GLU A 91 2.22 -16.49 -12.80
C GLU A 91 1.84 -15.08 -12.31
N GLY A 92 2.60 -14.07 -12.76
CA GLY A 92 2.41 -12.67 -12.41
C GLY A 92 3.24 -12.17 -11.23
N VAL A 93 3.01 -10.92 -10.85
CA VAL A 93 3.64 -10.26 -9.69
C VAL A 93 2.56 -9.52 -8.91
N ARG A 94 2.54 -9.70 -7.59
CA ARG A 94 1.69 -8.92 -6.68
C ARG A 94 2.48 -7.76 -6.09
N TYR A 95 1.86 -6.59 -6.07
CA TYR A 95 2.40 -5.39 -5.46
C TYR A 95 1.46 -4.92 -4.34
N THR A 96 2.02 -4.59 -3.19
CA THR A 96 1.28 -3.93 -2.10
C THR A 96 1.74 -2.48 -2.03
N ALA A 97 0.80 -1.56 -2.26
CA ALA A 97 1.02 -0.15 -2.02
C ALA A 97 0.38 0.28 -0.70
N SER A 98 1.05 1.17 0.01
CA SER A 98 0.53 1.78 1.23
C SER A 98 0.60 3.30 1.14
N ASP A 99 -0.37 3.98 1.75
CA ASP A 99 -0.41 5.44 1.77
C ASP A 99 0.75 6.07 2.56
N ARG A 100 0.83 7.40 2.52
CA ARG A 100 1.82 8.19 3.29
C ARG A 100 1.80 7.93 4.80
N ARG A 101 0.68 7.45 5.38
CA ARG A 101 0.62 7.14 6.82
C ARG A 101 1.50 5.95 7.16
N PHE A 102 1.66 5.01 6.23
CA PHE A 102 2.58 3.88 6.41
C PHE A 102 4.02 4.33 6.67
N ILE A 103 4.51 5.35 5.95
CA ILE A 103 5.85 5.91 6.16
C ILE A 103 5.93 6.51 7.57
N LEU A 104 4.96 7.32 7.97
CA LEU A 104 4.94 7.94 9.29
C LEU A 104 4.86 6.91 10.44
N GLU A 105 4.22 5.76 10.24
CA GLU A 105 4.16 4.68 11.22
C GLU A 105 5.49 3.90 11.35
N ASN A 106 6.32 3.90 10.32
CA ASN A 106 7.54 3.08 10.24
C ASN A 106 8.85 3.89 10.29
N GLU A 107 8.80 5.20 10.07
CA GLU A 107 9.97 6.08 10.06
C GLU A 107 10.16 6.81 11.42
N PRO A 108 11.40 7.02 11.89
CA PRO A 108 11.67 7.86 13.05
C PRO A 108 11.47 9.34 12.74
N VAL A 109 10.31 9.89 13.06
CA VAL A 109 10.03 11.33 12.91
C VAL A 109 10.49 12.10 14.14
N ARG A 110 11.27 13.16 13.93
CA ARG A 110 11.73 14.08 14.99
C ARG A 110 10.82 15.31 15.00
N ILE A 111 9.79 15.30 15.83
CA ILE A 111 8.86 16.43 15.96
C ILE A 111 9.34 17.36 17.08
N ASN A 112 9.56 18.64 16.75
CA ASN A 112 9.80 19.75 17.69
C ASN A 112 11.06 19.70 18.57
N GLY A 113 12.14 19.03 18.17
CA GLY A 113 13.49 19.21 18.76
C GLY A 113 13.66 18.90 20.27
N ARG A 114 12.60 18.53 21.00
CA ARG A 114 12.59 18.40 22.47
C ARG A 114 12.01 17.10 23.00
N GLY A 115 11.60 16.16 22.15
CA GLY A 115 11.18 14.84 22.60
C GLY A 115 10.74 13.95 21.44
N TYR A 116 11.08 12.67 21.51
CA TYR A 116 10.52 11.66 20.61
C TYR A 116 9.18 11.21 21.21
N TYR A 117 8.06 11.51 20.55
CA TYR A 117 6.78 10.89 20.91
C TYR A 117 6.72 9.47 20.30
N LEU A 118 6.36 8.49 21.13
CA LEU A 118 6.18 7.08 20.77
C LEU A 118 4.90 6.88 19.95
N TRP A 119 4.88 7.40 18.72
CA TRP A 119 3.77 7.22 17.78
C TRP A 119 4.05 6.07 16.79
N ASN A 120 5.32 5.71 16.59
CA ASN A 120 5.72 4.78 15.53
C ASN A 120 5.93 3.36 16.08
N ARG A 121 5.72 2.37 15.22
CA ARG A 121 5.88 0.95 15.57
C ARG A 121 7.31 0.60 15.99
N ARG A 122 8.29 1.40 15.55
CA ARG A 122 9.71 1.31 15.89
C ARG A 122 10.08 2.06 17.17
N GLY A 123 9.12 2.47 17.99
CA GLY A 123 9.31 3.20 19.23
C GLY A 123 10.57 2.79 19.98
N TYR A 124 11.64 3.56 19.80
CA TYR A 124 12.87 3.34 20.53
C TYR A 124 12.61 3.70 21.99
N THR A 125 12.78 2.73 22.89
CA THR A 125 12.90 2.99 24.31
C THR A 125 14.17 3.82 24.53
N CYS A 126 13.98 5.06 24.97
CA CYS A 126 15.09 5.91 25.38
C CYS A 126 15.65 5.40 26.72
N ASN A 127 16.61 4.46 26.67
CA ASN A 127 17.28 3.93 27.87
C ASN A 127 18.32 4.91 28.46
N THR A 128 18.49 6.09 27.87
CA THR A 128 19.50 7.08 28.25
C THR A 128 18.94 8.48 28.49
N GLY A 129 17.62 8.64 28.51
CA GLY A 129 16.95 9.94 28.61
C GLY A 129 17.11 10.57 29.99
N ARG A 130 18.31 11.13 30.26
CA ARG A 130 18.46 12.27 31.14
C ARG A 130 17.45 13.33 30.66
N GLY A 131 16.39 13.54 31.44
CA GLY A 131 15.59 14.74 31.33
C GLY A 131 16.54 15.93 31.48
N GLY A 132 16.73 16.67 30.38
CA GLY A 132 17.47 17.92 30.38
C GLY A 132 16.58 19.05 30.86
N GLU A 133 17.20 19.94 31.63
CA GLU A 133 16.74 21.20 32.24
C GLU A 133 15.90 22.12 31.33
#